data_AF-A0A5C9DT34-F1
#
_entry.id   AF-A0A5C9DT34-F1
#
_cell.length_a   1.000
_cell.length_b   1.000
_cell.length_c   1.000
_cell.angle_alpha   90.00
_cell.angle_beta   90.00
_cell.angle_gamma   90.00
#
_symmetry.space_group_name_H-M   'P 1'
#
loop_
_entity.id
_entity.type
_entity.pdbx_description
1 polymer ?
#
loop_
_entity_poly.entity_id
_entity_poly.type
_entity_poly.pdbx_seq_one_letter_code
_entity_poly.pdbx_strand_id
1 'polypeptide(L)'
;MDRVSFYIKKEFIDKKLESQLKGVAELMGEVTQLEQQKSKLQYEQDQMTEEQARLRENIAVLGNTSQEAALKEQYVKKLATQENRFETIKVEIEELEKKINQLNKKIEEQINEL
;
A
#
# COMPACT_ATOMS: atom_id res chain seq x y z
N MET A 1 27.14 47.58 -6.82
CA MET A 1 25.79 47.08 -6.54
C MET A 1 25.56 45.83 -7.36
N ASP A 2 25.29 44.74 -6.65
CA ASP A 2 25.30 43.35 -7.10
C ASP A 2 24.46 43.09 -8.34
N ARG A 3 25.13 42.71 -9.44
CA ARG A 3 24.47 42.07 -10.59
C ARG A 3 23.77 40.77 -10.16
N VAL A 4 24.22 40.17 -9.06
CA VAL A 4 23.65 38.99 -8.42
C VAL A 4 22.24 39.25 -7.86
N SER A 5 21.95 40.46 -7.34
CA SER A 5 20.63 40.78 -6.79
C SER A 5 19.55 40.99 -7.84
N PHE A 6 19.92 41.26 -9.10
CA PHE A 6 18.97 41.42 -10.21
C PHE A 6 18.47 40.06 -10.72
N TYR A 7 19.31 39.02 -10.68
CA TYR A 7 18.93 37.64 -11.00
C TYR A 7 18.23 36.90 -9.85
N ILE A 8 18.32 37.42 -8.62
CA ILE A 8 17.75 36.78 -7.42
C ILE A 8 16.31 37.22 -7.13
N LYS A 9 15.83 38.35 -7.69
CA LYS A 9 14.55 38.97 -7.28
C LYS A 9 13.45 39.04 -8.34
N LYS A 10 13.74 38.74 -9.61
CA LYS A 10 12.74 38.69 -10.69
C LYS A 10 12.75 37.29 -11.32
N GLU A 11 11.66 36.55 -11.15
CA GLU A 11 11.21 35.50 -12.08
C GLU A 11 11.89 34.11 -12.04
N PHE A 12 12.55 33.70 -10.94
CA PHE A 12 13.09 32.32 -10.87
C PHE A 12 12.00 31.24 -10.78
N ILE A 13 10.76 31.62 -10.41
CA ILE A 13 9.55 30.80 -10.48
C ILE A 13 8.43 31.74 -10.90
N ASP A 14 7.96 31.64 -12.15
CA ASP A 14 6.71 32.34 -12.52
C ASP A 14 5.53 31.67 -11.79
N LYS A 15 4.38 32.35 -11.68
CA LYS A 15 3.19 31.79 -11.00
C LYS A 15 2.71 30.45 -11.60
N LYS A 16 3.00 30.21 -12.88
CA LYS A 16 2.66 28.97 -13.59
C LYS A 16 3.58 27.83 -13.11
N LEU A 17 4.89 28.06 -13.01
CA LEU A 17 5.84 27.09 -12.45
C LEU A 17 5.53 26.77 -10.98
N GLU A 18 5.17 27.78 -10.17
CA GLU A 18 4.73 27.55 -8.78
C GLU A 18 3.48 26.65 -8.73
N SER A 19 2.50 26.90 -9.61
CA SER A 19 1.29 26.09 -9.69
C SER A 19 1.57 24.66 -10.14
N GLN A 20 2.48 24.47 -11.10
CA GLN A 20 2.85 23.14 -11.58
C GLN A 20 3.58 22.35 -10.49
N LEU A 21 4.53 22.97 -9.77
CA LEU A 21 5.24 22.34 -8.65
C LEU A 21 4.29 21.96 -7.50
N LYS A 22 3.27 22.78 -7.20
CA LYS A 22 2.23 22.43 -6.23
C LYS A 22 1.44 21.19 -6.67
N GLY A 23 1.05 21.12 -7.94
CA GLY A 23 0.38 19.94 -8.49
C GLY A 23 1.21 18.66 -8.37
N VAL A 24 2.51 18.73 -8.67
CA VAL A 24 3.44 17.61 -8.48
C VAL A 24 3.53 17.20 -7.01
N ALA A 25 3.65 18.16 -6.09
CA ALA A 25 3.71 17.87 -4.66
C ALA A 25 2.43 17.19 -4.12
N GLU A 26 1.25 17.60 -4.62
CA GLU A 26 -0.02 16.95 -4.30
C GLU A 26 -0.06 15.49 -4.76
N LEU A 27 0.38 15.22 -6.01
CA LEU A 27 0.47 13.85 -6.53
C LEU A 27 1.45 12.98 -5.73
N MET A 28 2.61 13.52 -5.34
CA MET A 28 3.57 12.82 -4.49
C MET A 28 2.98 12.50 -3.10
N GLY A 29 2.17 13.41 -2.57
CA GLY A 29 1.41 13.19 -1.33
C GLY A 29 0.42 12.04 -1.47
N GLU A 30 -0.32 11.97 -2.58
CA GLU A 30 -1.24 10.87 -2.87
C GLU A 30 -0.50 9.52 -3.00
N VAL A 31 0.63 9.48 -3.73
CA VAL A 31 1.47 8.28 -3.84
C VAL A 31 1.91 7.79 -2.47
N THR A 32 2.40 8.70 -1.61
CA THR A 32 2.84 8.37 -0.25
C THR A 32 1.71 7.73 0.57
N GLN A 33 0.49 8.26 0.46
CA GLN A 33 -0.67 7.69 1.15
C GLN A 33 -1.02 6.28 0.65
N LEU A 34 -0.98 6.06 -0.67
CA LEU A 34 -1.24 4.75 -1.27
C LEU A 34 -0.17 3.73 -0.89
N GLU A 35 1.10 4.12 -0.85
CA GLU A 35 2.20 3.25 -0.40
C GLU A 35 2.05 2.85 1.07
N GLN A 36 1.62 3.77 1.94
CA GLN A 36 1.32 3.46 3.33
C GLN A 36 0.15 2.48 3.46
N GLN A 37 -0.90 2.64 2.64
CA GLN A 37 -2.02 1.69 2.62
C GLN A 37 -1.55 0.31 2.15
N LYS A 38 -0.75 0.26 1.08
CA LYS A 38 -0.18 -0.99 0.56
C LYS A 38 0.66 -1.70 1.61
N SER A 39 1.54 -0.97 2.30
CA SER A 39 2.40 -1.54 3.35
C SER A 39 1.59 -2.12 4.52
N LYS A 40 0.49 -1.48 4.92
CA LYS A 40 -0.42 -2.02 5.95
C LYS A 40 -1.07 -3.34 5.53
N LEU A 41 -1.52 -3.42 4.27
CA LEU A 41 -2.12 -4.63 3.72
C LEU A 41 -1.11 -5.77 3.59
N GLN A 42 0.12 -5.47 3.17
CA GLN A 42 1.22 -6.45 3.14
C GLN A 42 1.53 -6.98 4.55
N TYR A 43 1.59 -6.10 5.54
CA TYR A 43 1.76 -6.52 6.94
C TYR A 43 0.60 -7.41 7.42
N GLU A 44 -0.65 -7.07 7.09
CA GLU A 44 -1.81 -7.91 7.40
C GLU A 44 -1.67 -9.30 6.76
N GLN A 45 -1.27 -9.37 5.49
CA GLN A 45 -1.04 -10.61 4.76
C GLN A 45 0.05 -11.49 5.40
N ASP A 46 1.15 -10.89 5.83
CA ASP A 46 2.24 -11.60 6.52
C ASP A 46 1.78 -12.18 7.85
N GLN A 47 1.08 -11.38 8.66
CA GLN A 47 0.53 -11.82 9.95
C GLN A 47 -0.48 -12.95 9.78
N MET A 48 -1.32 -12.90 8.75
CA MET A 48 -2.26 -13.97 8.43
C MET A 48 -1.53 -15.26 8.04
N THR A 49 -0.45 -15.17 7.25
CA THR A 49 0.35 -16.34 6.84
C THR A 49 0.94 -17.05 8.06
N GLU A 50 1.50 -16.29 9.00
CA GLU A 50 2.02 -16.83 10.27
C GLU A 50 0.90 -17.47 11.10
N GLU A 51 -0.26 -16.82 11.21
CA GLU A 51 -1.39 -17.34 11.96
C GLU A 51 -1.94 -18.63 11.35
N GLN A 52 -2.10 -18.67 10.02
CA GLN A 52 -2.53 -19.87 9.31
C GLN A 52 -1.55 -21.04 9.54
N ALA A 53 -0.25 -20.78 9.58
CA ALA A 53 0.75 -21.81 9.89
C ALA A 53 0.56 -22.37 11.30
N ARG A 54 0.40 -21.50 12.31
CA ARG A 54 0.11 -21.92 13.69
C ARG A 54 -1.20 -22.71 13.79
N LEU A 55 -2.24 -22.29 13.08
CA LEU A 55 -3.52 -23.01 13.07
C LEU A 55 -3.39 -24.40 12.44
N ARG A 56 -2.62 -24.56 11.36
CA ARG A 56 -2.35 -25.87 10.75
C ARG A 56 -1.58 -26.80 11.68
N GLU A 57 -0.60 -26.27 12.40
CA GLU A 57 0.14 -27.03 13.43
C GLU A 57 -0.79 -27.47 14.57
N ASN A 58 -1.62 -26.56 15.08
CA ASN A 58 -2.62 -26.88 16.10
C ASN A 58 -3.61 -27.95 15.62
N ILE A 59 -4.08 -27.89 14.36
CA ILE A 59 -4.97 -28.90 13.79
C ILE A 59 -4.28 -30.26 13.68
N ALA A 60 -2.98 -30.30 13.38
CA ALA A 60 -2.22 -31.53 13.17
C ALA A 60 -2.06 -32.35 14.46
N VAL A 61 -2.06 -31.70 15.63
CA VAL A 61 -1.95 -32.37 16.93
C VAL A 61 -3.29 -32.80 17.54
N LEU A 62 -4.42 -32.37 16.96
CA LEU A 62 -5.75 -32.76 17.44
C LEU A 62 -6.07 -34.21 17.08
N GLY A 63 -6.53 -34.97 18.07
CA GLY A 63 -7.04 -36.32 17.91
C GLY A 63 -8.45 -36.40 17.31
N ASN A 64 -9.13 -37.53 17.57
CA ASN A 64 -10.43 -37.86 17.01
C ASN A 64 -11.55 -37.90 18.08
N THR A 65 -11.31 -37.37 19.28
CA THR A 65 -12.38 -37.26 20.27
C THR A 65 -13.44 -36.25 19.78
N SER A 66 -14.68 -36.36 20.26
CA SER A 66 -15.77 -35.46 19.86
C SER A 66 -15.46 -33.98 20.15
N GLN A 67 -14.72 -33.70 21.23
CA GLN A 67 -14.30 -32.35 21.60
C GLN A 67 -13.21 -31.81 20.65
N GLU A 68 -12.22 -32.62 20.30
CA GLU A 68 -11.16 -32.26 19.34
C GLU A 68 -11.70 -32.09 17.92
N ALA A 69 -12.69 -32.90 17.52
CA ALA A 69 -13.36 -32.77 16.23
C ALA A 69 -14.10 -31.43 16.11
N ALA A 70 -14.80 -31.00 17.16
CA ALA A 70 -15.47 -29.69 17.19
C ALA A 70 -14.46 -28.54 17.11
N LEU A 71 -13.31 -28.66 17.80
CA LEU A 71 -12.25 -27.65 17.76
C LEU A 71 -11.60 -27.57 16.35
N LYS A 72 -11.37 -28.73 15.72
CA LYS A 72 -10.88 -28.82 14.34
C LYS A 72 -11.82 -28.12 13.37
N GLU A 73 -13.14 -28.32 13.50
CA GLU A 73 -14.14 -27.63 12.67
C GLU A 73 -14.06 -26.10 12.83
N GLN A 74 -13.88 -25.61 14.06
CA GLN A 74 -13.72 -24.16 14.31
C GLN A 74 -12.47 -23.59 13.66
N TYR A 75 -11.34 -24.28 13.75
CA TYR A 75 -10.11 -23.83 13.10
C TYR A 75 -10.20 -23.86 11.57
N VAL A 76 -10.85 -24.87 10.99
CA VAL A 76 -11.10 -24.93 9.54
C VAL A 76 -11.97 -23.75 9.09
N LYS A 77 -13.03 -23.41 9.84
CA LYS A 77 -13.85 -22.22 9.55
C LYS A 77 -13.03 -20.93 9.63
N LYS A 78 -12.14 -20.80 10.63
CA LYS A 78 -11.25 -19.65 10.75
C LYS A 78 -10.29 -19.53 9.57
N LEU A 79 -9.67 -20.64 9.16
CA LEU A 79 -8.79 -20.70 7.99
C LEU A 79 -9.54 -20.29 6.71
N ALA A 80 -10.78 -20.76 6.51
CA ALA A 80 -11.59 -20.38 5.35
C ALA A 80 -11.87 -18.87 5.31
N THR A 81 -12.20 -18.26 6.46
CA THR A 81 -12.40 -16.80 6.56
C THR A 81 -11.10 -16.05 6.26
N GLN A 82 -9.97 -16.51 6.78
CA GLN A 82 -8.66 -15.92 6.50
C GLN A 82 -8.32 -16.03 5.02
N GLU A 83 -8.60 -17.16 4.37
CA GLU A 83 -8.32 -17.33 2.94
C GLU A 83 -9.09 -16.32 2.07
N ASN A 84 -10.38 -16.11 2.37
CA ASN A 84 -11.18 -15.10 1.68
C ASN A 84 -10.62 -13.68 1.85
N ARG A 85 -10.15 -13.34 3.06
CA ARG A 85 -9.50 -12.04 3.31
C ARG A 85 -8.15 -11.96 2.60
N PHE A 86 -7.38 -13.05 2.54
CA PHE A 86 -6.08 -13.09 1.86
C PHE A 86 -6.22 -12.78 0.38
N GLU A 87 -7.18 -13.41 -0.30
CA GLU A 87 -7.47 -13.13 -1.72
C GLU A 87 -7.97 -11.69 -1.93
N THR A 88 -8.76 -11.17 -1.00
CA THR A 88 -9.23 -9.77 -1.06
C THR A 88 -8.06 -8.79 -0.93
N ILE A 89 -7.18 -9.00 0.06
CA ILE A 89 -5.97 -8.18 0.26
C ILE A 89 -5.08 -8.19 -0.98
N LYS A 90 -4.91 -9.36 -1.61
CA LYS A 90 -4.11 -9.50 -2.83
C LYS A 90 -4.65 -8.61 -3.95
N VAL A 91 -5.97 -8.63 -4.18
CA VAL A 91 -6.61 -7.75 -5.17
C VAL A 91 -6.44 -6.28 -4.81
N GLU A 92 -6.66 -5.90 -3.54
CA GLU A 92 -6.46 -4.52 -3.05
C GLU A 92 -5.01 -4.03 -3.29
N ILE A 93 -4.02 -4.88 -3.02
CA ILE A 93 -2.60 -4.57 -3.27
C ILE A 93 -2.35 -4.34 -4.76
N GLU A 94 -2.85 -5.22 -5.64
CA GLU A 94 -2.69 -5.07 -7.09
C GLU A 94 -3.33 -3.77 -7.62
N GLU A 95 -4.48 -3.38 -7.08
CA GLU A 95 -5.15 -2.13 -7.42
C GLU A 95 -4.35 -0.90 -6.95
N LEU A 96 -3.83 -0.94 -5.71
CA LEU A 96 -2.96 0.12 -5.20
C LEU A 96 -1.69 0.25 -6.04
N GLU A 97 -1.07 -0.85 -6.43
CA GLU A 97 0.13 -0.83 -7.28
C GLU A 97 -0.13 -0.25 -8.66
N LYS A 98 -1.26 -0.60 -9.29
CA LYS A 98 -1.68 0.03 -10.55
C LYS A 98 -1.85 1.54 -10.38
N LYS A 99 -2.49 1.97 -9.29
CA LYS A 99 -2.73 3.40 -9.03
C LYS A 99 -1.43 4.17 -8.75
N ILE A 100 -0.54 3.60 -7.92
CA ILE A 100 0.80 4.17 -7.65
C ILE A 100 1.58 4.32 -8.95
N ASN A 101 1.62 3.29 -9.79
CA ASN A 101 2.32 3.32 -11.07
C ASN A 101 1.75 4.37 -12.03
N GLN A 102 0.43 4.54 -12.06
CA GLN A 102 -0.22 5.60 -12.87
C GLN A 102 0.14 7.00 -12.37
N LEU A 103 0.12 7.23 -11.06
CA LEU A 103 0.47 8.52 -10.48
C LEU A 103 1.96 8.85 -10.67
N ASN A 104 2.85 7.87 -10.53
CA ASN A 104 4.29 8.06 -10.77
C ASN A 104 4.57 8.44 -12.23
N LYS A 105 3.89 7.82 -13.20
CA LYS A 105 3.99 8.23 -14.61
C LYS A 105 3.50 9.67 -14.82
N LYS A 106 2.38 10.03 -14.21
CA LYS A 106 1.84 11.40 -14.29
C LYS A 106 2.79 12.42 -13.65
N ILE A 107 3.44 12.08 -12.54
CA ILE A 107 4.46 12.92 -11.91
C ILE A 107 5.66 13.10 -12.86
N GLU A 108 6.15 12.02 -13.46
CA GLU A 108 7.25 12.06 -14.42
C GLU A 108 6.92 12.93 -15.64
N GLU A 109 5.73 12.77 -16.22
CA GLU A 109 5.22 13.62 -17.31
C GLU A 109 5.18 15.09 -16.89
N GLN A 110 4.60 15.40 -15.73
CA GLN A 110 4.50 16.77 -15.25
C GLN A 110 5.87 17.40 -14.99
N ILE A 111 6.83 16.65 -14.45
CA ILE A 111 8.20 17.12 -14.20
C ILE A 111 8.94 17.37 -15.51
N ASN A 112 8.75 16.51 -16.52
CA ASN A 112 9.37 16.68 -17.84
C ASN A 112 8.80 17.88 -18.62
N GLU A 113 7.60 18.34 -18.27
CA GLU A 113 6.93 19.51 -18.85
C GLU A 113 7.23 20.84 -18.12
N LEU A 114 8.00 20.82 -17.03
CA LEU A 114 8.48 22.01 -16.31
C LEU A 114 9.65 22.68 -17.04
#